data_AF-A0A843KKT0-F1
#
_entry.id   AF-A0A843KKT0-F1
#
_cell.length_a   1.000
_cell.length_b   1.000
_cell.length_c   1.000
_cell.angle_alpha   90.00
_cell.angle_beta   90.00
_cell.angle_gamma   90.00
#
_symmetry.space_group_name_H-M   'P 1'
#
loop_
_entity.id
_entity.type
_entity.pdbx_description
1 polymer ?
#
loop_
_entity_poly.entity_id
_entity_poly.type
_entity_poly.pdbx_seq_one_letter_code
_entity_poly.pdbx_strand_id
1 'polypeptide(L)'
;MPHTYAIEIFYSDEDEGFIAVVPELAGCSAFGETEEEALSGVKAALGLRLDTARKEGREIPEPGGREHLGGYSCGEGCPPRTDGVITHFER
;
A
#
# COMPACT_ATOMS: atom_id res chain seq x y z
N MET A 1 -15.69 -2.49 10.00
CA MET A 1 -15.28 -1.09 9.77
C MET A 1 -14.20 -1.06 8.70
N PRO A 2 -14.27 -0.19 7.68
CA PRO A 2 -13.15 0.04 6.78
C PRO A 2 -12.06 0.84 7.49
N HIS A 3 -10.94 0.20 7.81
CA HIS A 3 -9.72 0.85 8.30
C HIS A 3 -8.85 1.22 7.09
N THR A 4 -8.43 2.49 7.01
CA THR A 4 -7.60 3.00 5.90
C THR A 4 -6.27 3.41 6.48
N TYR A 5 -5.24 2.58 6.29
CA TYR A 5 -3.89 2.87 6.77
C TYR A 5 -3.07 3.57 5.71
N ALA A 6 -2.21 4.50 6.13
CA ALA A 6 -1.20 5.08 5.25
C ALA A 6 -0.12 4.03 4.94
N ILE A 7 0.25 3.90 3.68
CA ILE A 7 1.33 3.04 3.21
C ILE A 7 2.34 3.95 2.53
N GLU A 8 3.58 3.94 3.02
CA GLU A 8 4.70 4.62 2.39
C GLU A 8 5.49 3.59 1.59
N ILE A 9 5.70 3.86 0.30
CA ILE A 9 6.49 3.02 -0.60
C ILE A 9 7.68 3.85 -1.07
N PHE A 10 8.88 3.30 -0.94
CA PHE A 10 10.11 3.92 -1.40
C PHE A 10 11.02 2.86 -2.02
N TYR A 11 11.85 3.29 -2.97
CA TYR A 11 12.90 2.45 -3.54
C TYR A 11 14.14 2.50 -2.65
N SER A 12 14.72 1.35 -2.34
CA SER A 12 15.98 1.20 -1.61
C SER A 12 17.04 0.67 -2.56
N ASP A 13 18.11 1.44 -2.74
CA ASP A 13 19.29 1.01 -3.52
C ASP A 13 20.03 -0.13 -2.81
N GLU A 14 19.96 -0.20 -1.47
CA GLU A 14 20.62 -1.23 -0.67
C GLU A 14 19.97 -2.62 -0.85
N ASP A 15 18.65 -2.66 -1.01
CA ASP A 15 17.88 -3.88 -1.26
C ASP A 15 17.57 -4.09 -2.75
N GLU A 16 18.05 -3.18 -3.62
CA GLU A 16 17.75 -3.12 -5.07
C GLU A 16 16.25 -3.30 -5.38
N GLY A 17 15.36 -2.72 -4.56
CA GLY A 17 13.92 -2.96 -4.67
C GLY A 17 13.04 -1.98 -3.90
N PHE A 18 11.73 -2.22 -3.93
CA PHE A 18 10.72 -1.38 -3.29
C PHE A 18 10.37 -1.89 -1.91
N ILE A 19 10.42 -0.97 -0.94
CA ILE A 19 10.05 -1.21 0.45
C ILE A 19 8.74 -0.46 0.72
N ALA A 20 7.71 -1.22 1.11
CA ALA A 20 6.43 -0.69 1.57
C ALA A 20 6.35 -0.81 3.10
N VAL A 21 6.06 0.28 3.79
CA VAL A 21 5.96 0.33 5.26
C VAL A 21 4.68 1.02 5.70
N VAL A 22 4.10 0.52 6.79
CA VAL A 22 2.95 1.13 7.47
C VAL A 22 3.45 1.74 8.78
N PRO A 23 3.69 3.06 8.86
CA PRO A 23 4.16 3.69 10.09
C PRO A 23 3.18 3.52 11.25
N GLU A 24 1.90 3.36 10.95
CA GLU A 24 0.82 3.21 11.93
C GLU A 24 0.78 1.84 12.61
N LEU A 25 1.26 0.80 11.91
CA LEU A 25 1.36 -0.54 12.44
C LEU A 25 2.83 -0.91 12.56
N ALA A 26 3.40 -0.67 13.74
CA ALA A 26 4.74 -1.13 14.08
C ALA A 26 4.87 -2.64 13.75
N GLY A 27 5.73 -2.94 12.77
CA GLY A 27 5.99 -4.29 12.26
C GLY A 27 5.23 -4.71 11.00
N CYS A 28 4.49 -3.84 10.34
CA CYS A 28 3.93 -4.11 9.01
C CYS A 28 4.78 -3.44 7.92
N SER A 29 5.72 -4.19 7.37
CA SER A 29 6.46 -3.84 6.17
C SER A 29 6.47 -5.00 5.19
N ALA A 30 6.64 -4.69 3.91
CA ALA A 30 6.83 -5.66 2.86
C ALA A 30 7.88 -5.14 1.87
N PHE A 31 8.55 -6.08 1.22
CA PHE A 31 9.51 -5.82 0.18
C PHE A 31 9.00 -6.44 -1.12
N GLY A 32 9.29 -5.81 -2.24
CA GLY A 32 9.03 -6.34 -3.57
C GLY A 32 10.01 -5.77 -4.59
N GLU A 33 10.25 -6.50 -5.67
CA GLU A 33 11.06 -6.01 -6.78
C GLU A 33 10.34 -4.88 -7.53
N THR A 34 9.02 -4.77 -7.34
CA THR A 34 8.15 -3.76 -7.92
C THR A 34 7.27 -3.08 -6.86
N GLU A 35 6.81 -1.85 -7.15
CA GLU A 35 5.85 -1.13 -6.31
C GLU A 35 4.59 -1.95 -6.05
N GLU A 36 4.10 -2.67 -7.07
CA GLU A 36 2.90 -3.50 -6.99
C GLU A 36 3.09 -4.71 -6.06
N GLU A 37 4.25 -5.37 -6.12
CA GLU A 37 4.58 -6.46 -5.22
C GLU A 37 4.70 -5.99 -3.77
N ALA A 38 5.43 -4.89 -3.54
CA ALA A 38 5.56 -4.32 -2.20
C ALA A 38 4.19 -3.92 -1.64
N LEU A 39 3.32 -3.32 -2.47
CA LEU A 39 1.95 -2.96 -2.12
C LEU A 39 1.08 -4.20 -1.82
N SER A 40 1.22 -5.26 -2.61
CA SER A 40 0.47 -6.51 -2.41
C SER A 40 0.89 -7.20 -1.10
N GLY A 41 2.20 -7.26 -0.85
CA GLY A 41 2.77 -7.83 0.36
C GLY A 41 2.31 -7.08 1.62
N VAL A 42 2.34 -5.74 1.60
CA VAL A 42 1.93 -4.96 2.76
C VAL A 42 0.42 -5.06 3.01
N LYS A 43 -0.40 -5.16 1.95
CA LYS A 43 -1.85 -5.42 2.07
C LYS A 43 -2.14 -6.77 2.71
N ALA A 44 -1.40 -7.82 2.34
CA ALA A 44 -1.52 -9.14 2.95
C ALA A 44 -1.10 -9.10 4.44
N ALA A 45 0.01 -8.43 4.75
CA ALA A 45 0.49 -8.25 6.12
C ALA A 45 -0.52 -7.49 6.99
N LEU A 46 -1.14 -6.43 6.46
CA LEU A 46 -2.21 -5.69 7.13
C LEU A 46 -3.39 -6.60 7.48
N GLY A 47 -3.89 -7.37 6.52
CA GLY A 47 -5.00 -8.30 6.74
C GLY A 47 -4.68 -9.32 7.83
N LEU A 48 -3.48 -9.90 7.79
CA LEU A 48 -3.03 -10.88 8.77
C LEU A 48 -2.85 -10.26 10.16
N ARG A 49 -2.33 -9.03 10.24
CA ARG A 49 -2.12 -8.34 11.51
C ARG A 49 -3.44 -7.96 12.17
N LEU A 50 -4.43 -7.50 11.39
CA LEU A 50 -5.78 -7.21 11.88
C LEU A 50 -6.47 -8.48 12.40
N ASP A 51 -6.37 -9.59 11.67
CA ASP A 51 -6.92 -10.88 12.11
C ASP A 51 -6.26 -11.35 13.41
N THR A 52 -4.93 -11.24 13.48
CA THR A 52 -4.15 -11.61 14.68
C THR A 52 -4.49 -10.72 15.86
N ALA A 53 -4.53 -9.40 15.69
CA ALA A 53 -4.89 -8.46 16.75
C ALA A 53 -6.29 -8.72 17.29
N ARG A 54 -7.25 -9.05 16.41
CA ARG A 54 -8.61 -9.45 16.80
C ARG A 54 -8.61 -10.74 17.63
N LYS A 55 -7.80 -11.73 17.25
CA LYS A 55 -7.68 -13.02 17.98
C LYS A 55 -6.98 -12.87 19.33
N GLU A 56 -5.96 -12.03 19.40
CA GLU A 56 -5.22 -11.75 20.64
C GLU A 56 -5.97 -10.76 21.56
N GLY A 57 -7.05 -10.12 21.09
CA GLY A 57 -7.78 -9.11 21.86
C GLY A 57 -6.96 -7.84 22.11
N ARG A 58 -5.97 -7.55 21.25
CA ARG A 58 -5.18 -6.32 21.34
C ARG A 58 -5.93 -5.16 20.69
N GLU A 59 -5.78 -3.96 21.23
CA GLU A 59 -6.31 -2.74 20.61
C GLU A 59 -5.69 -2.55 19.23
N ILE A 60 -6.55 -2.47 18.22
CA ILE A 60 -6.15 -2.17 16.85
C ILE A 60 -5.96 -0.65 16.80
N PRO A 61 -4.74 -0.15 16.48
CA PRO A 61 -4.52 1.29 16.39
C PRO A 61 -5.46 1.87 15.35
N GLU A 62 -6.14 2.95 15.74
CA GLU A 62 -7.01 3.68 14.83
C GLU A 62 -6.14 4.30 13.72
N PRO A 63 -6.52 4.14 12.45
CA PRO A 63 -5.82 4.80 11.36
C PRO A 63 -5.90 6.32 11.57
N GLY A 64 -4.75 6.97 11.57
CA GLY A 64 -4.46 8.37 11.88
C GLY A 64 -5.03 9.40 10.91
N GLY A 65 -6.17 9.09 10.29
CA GLY A 65 -7.02 10.10 9.72
C GLY A 65 -6.64 10.47 8.29
N ARG A 66 -7.68 10.52 7.47
CA ARG A 66 -7.72 10.80 6.04
C ARG A 66 -7.45 12.29 5.73
N GLU A 67 -6.84 13.02 6.65
CA GLU A 67 -6.73 14.48 6.63
C GLU A 67 -5.63 15.01 5.69
N HIS A 68 -4.68 14.17 5.25
CA HIS A 68 -3.68 14.54 4.24
C HIS A 68 -4.06 14.20 2.79
N LEU A 69 -5.08 13.37 2.53
CA LEU A 69 -5.43 12.91 1.17
C LEU A 69 -6.77 13.45 0.66
N GLY A 70 -7.32 14.49 1.30
CA GLY A 70 -8.55 15.15 0.89
C GLY A 70 -8.37 16.04 -0.33
N GLY A 71 -8.27 15.46 -1.54
CA GLY A 71 -8.03 16.25 -2.74
C GLY A 71 -8.37 15.67 -4.11
N TYR A 72 -8.99 14.49 -4.23
CA TYR A 72 -9.37 13.94 -5.54
C TYR A 72 -10.87 13.61 -5.62
N SER A 73 -11.70 14.65 -5.52
CA SER A 73 -12.93 14.68 -6.32
C SER A 73 -12.54 15.04 -7.76
N CYS A 74 -12.16 14.03 -8.55
CA CYS A 74 -12.13 14.23 -10.00
C CYS A 74 -13.59 14.19 -10.49
N GLY A 75 -14.18 15.39 -10.61
CA GLY A 75 -15.39 15.59 -11.39
C GLY A 75 -15.17 15.12 -12.83
N GLU A 76 -16.27 14.72 -13.49
CA GLU A 76 -16.35 14.24 -14.87
C GLU A 76 -15.20 14.65 -15.78
N GLY A 77 -14.38 13.67 -16.15
CA GLY A 77 -13.23 13.85 -17.04
C GLY A 77 -12.36 12.61 -17.13
N CYS A 78 -12.97 11.43 -17.31
CA CYS A 78 -12.22 10.21 -17.59
C CYS A 78 -11.98 10.13 -19.11
N PRO A 79 -10.77 10.37 -19.64
CA PRO A 79 -10.46 9.93 -20.99
C PRO A 79 -10.41 8.39 -21.01
N PRO A 80 -10.84 7.74 -22.10
CA PRO A 80 -10.75 6.29 -22.21
C PRO A 80 -9.27 5.90 -22.13
N ARG A 81 -8.91 5.12 -21.11
CA ARG A 81 -7.60 4.46 -21.04
C ARG A 81 -7.60 3.39 -22.12
N THR A 82 -7.11 3.75 -23.29
CA THR A 82 -6.75 2.81 -24.35
C THR A 82 -5.68 1.86 -23.83
N ASP A 83 -5.95 0.58 -24.05
CA ASP A 83 -5.06 -0.58 -23.96
C ASP A 83 -3.64 -0.27 -24.46
N GLY A 84 -2.62 -0.67 -23.70
CA GLY A 84 -1.23 -0.43 -24.11
C GLY A 84 -0.23 -0.68 -22.99
N VAL A 85 -0.01 -1.96 -22.69
CA VAL A 85 1.30 -2.44 -22.22
C VAL A 85 2.37 -1.88 -23.17
N ILE A 86 3.20 -0.95 -22.68
CA ILE A 86 4.44 -0.56 -23.33
C ILE A 86 5.57 -0.84 -22.34
N THR A 87 5.84 -2.12 -22.14
CA THR A 87 7.22 -2.57 -21.94
C THR A 87 7.76 -2.88 -23.33
N HIS A 88 8.39 -1.88 -23.92
CA HIS A 88 9.33 -2.09 -25.00
C HIS A 88 10.49 -2.90 -24.43
N PHE A 89 10.58 -4.19 -24.76
CA PHE A 89 11.79 -4.98 -24.56
C PHE A 89 12.12 -5.63 -25.90
N GLU A 90 13.23 -5.20 -26.48
CA GLU A 90 13.71 -5.71 -27.76
C GLU A 90 14.22 -7.16 -27.64
N ARG A 91 13.80 -7.95 -28.63
CA ARG A 91 14.27 -9.26 -29.11
C ARG A 91 13.60 -10.53 -28.58
#